data_AF-A0A5B7J308-F1
#
_entry.id   AF-A0A5B7J308-F1
#
_cell.length_a   1.000
_cell.length_b   1.000
_cell.length_c   1.000
_cell.angle_alpha   90.00
_cell.angle_beta   90.00
_cell.angle_gamma   90.00
#
_symmetry.space_group_name_H-M   'P 1'
#
loop_
_entity.id
_entity.type
_entity.pdbx_description
1 polymer ?
#
loop_
_entity_poly.entity_id
_entity_poly.type
_entity_poly.pdbx_seq_one_letter_code
_entity_poly.pdbx_strand_id
1 'polypeptide(L)' 'MPPKRPAMSPSVGKKTRKSLTLEVKLDIIHRQERGEKTNSIARHHGLTPSTVSTIFKSADSIKKAGETIFSLQAKRTT' A
#
# COMPACT_ATOMS: atom_id res chain seq x y z
N MET A 1 0.54 -46.27 12.30
CA MET A 1 0.66 -44.93 11.68
C MET A 1 -0.74 -44.43 11.38
N PRO A 2 -1.16 -43.23 11.82
CA PRO A 2 -2.50 -42.74 11.52
C PRO A 2 -2.59 -42.25 10.07
N PRO A 3 -3.74 -42.39 9.40
CA PRO A 3 -3.91 -41.91 8.04
C PRO A 3 -3.91 -40.38 8.00
N LYS A 4 -3.23 -39.83 6.98
CA LYS A 4 -3.14 -38.39 6.70
C LYS A 4 -4.54 -37.84 6.44
N ARG A 5 -5.08 -37.05 7.39
CA ARG A 5 -6.40 -36.41 7.24
C ARG A 5 -6.39 -35.46 6.03
N PRO A 6 -7.40 -35.51 5.14
CA PRO A 6 -7.51 -34.52 4.07
C PRO A 6 -7.75 -33.14 4.69
N ALA A 7 -6.94 -32.15 4.29
CA ALA A 7 -7.11 -30.78 4.71
C ALA A 7 -8.31 -30.17 3.96
N MET A 8 -9.52 -30.33 4.51
CA MET A 8 -10.67 -29.51 4.10
C MET A 8 -10.56 -28.17 4.84
N SER A 9 -9.92 -27.19 4.21
CA SER A 9 -10.07 -25.79 4.61
C SER A 9 -11.42 -25.28 4.07
N PRO A 10 -12.25 -24.59 4.89
CA PRO A 10 -13.40 -23.90 4.36
C PRO A 10 -12.90 -22.86 3.34
N SER A 11 -13.49 -22.86 2.15
CA SER A 11 -13.25 -21.83 1.13
C SER A 11 -13.79 -20.50 1.65
N VAL A 12 -12.99 -19.81 2.46
CA VAL A 12 -13.28 -18.43 2.87
C VAL A 12 -13.24 -17.61 1.58
N GLY A 13 -14.40 -17.11 1.15
CA GLY A 13 -14.52 -16.31 -0.07
C GLY A 13 -13.42 -15.26 -0.17
N LYS A 14 -12.80 -15.15 -1.34
CA LYS A 14 -11.67 -14.24 -1.56
C LYS A 14 -12.09 -12.81 -1.23
N LYS A 15 -11.53 -12.23 -0.16
CA LYS A 15 -11.70 -10.80 0.13
C LYS A 15 -11.09 -10.00 -1.02
N THR A 16 -11.89 -9.14 -1.66
CA THR A 16 -11.40 -8.27 -2.73
C THR A 16 -10.42 -7.25 -2.15
N ARG A 17 -9.33 -7.00 -2.86
CA ARG A 17 -8.28 -6.07 -2.42
C ARG A 17 -8.81 -4.64 -2.49
N LYS A 18 -8.72 -3.88 -1.39
CA LYS A 18 -8.95 -2.44 -1.40
C LYS A 18 -7.75 -1.74 -2.05
N SER A 19 -7.99 -0.92 -3.07
CA SER A 19 -6.98 -0.03 -3.64
C SER A 19 -6.84 1.22 -2.77
N LEU A 20 -5.60 1.67 -2.58
CA LEU A 20 -5.29 2.94 -1.92
C LEU A 20 -5.06 4.00 -3.01
N THR A 21 -5.49 5.23 -2.74
CA THR A 21 -5.24 6.38 -3.61
C THR A 21 -3.75 6.71 -3.67
N LEU A 22 -3.35 7.40 -4.74
CA LEU A 22 -1.95 7.79 -4.92
C LEU A 22 -1.48 8.76 -3.82
N GLU A 23 -2.33 9.71 -3.45
CA GLU A 23 -2.05 10.70 -2.40
C GLU A 23 -1.70 10.05 -1.07
N VAL A 24 -2.50 9.06 -0.64
CA VAL A 24 -2.24 8.32 0.61
C VAL A 24 -0.90 7.58 0.54
N LYS A 25 -0.56 7.00 -0.62
CA LYS A 25 0.74 6.32 -0.77
C LYS A 25 1.91 7.30 -0.73
N LEU A 26 1.76 8.48 -1.34
CA LEU A 26 2.78 9.52 -1.31
C LEU A 26 2.98 10.07 0.11
N ASP A 27 1.89 10.32 0.84
CA ASP A 27 1.97 10.74 2.25
C ASP A 27 2.72 9.71 3.11
N ILE A 28 2.39 8.43 2.96
CA ILE A 28 3.09 7.34 3.65
C ILE A 28 4.60 7.35 3.35
N ILE A 29 4.99 7.56 2.09
CA ILE A 29 6.40 7.63 1.69
C ILE A 29 7.07 8.84 2.34
N HIS A 30 6.46 10.03 2.24
CA HIS A 30 7.03 11.26 2.81
C HIS A 30 7.23 11.17 4.33
N ARG A 31 6.28 10.56 5.05
CA ARG A 31 6.38 10.38 6.51
C ARG A 31 7.47 9.40 6.91
N GLN A 32 7.61 8.29 6.16
CA GLN A 32 8.68 7.33 6.38
C GLN A 32 10.07 7.96 6.10
N GLU A 33 10.19 8.80 5.06
CA GLU A 33 11.42 9.54 4.75
C GLU A 33 11.78 10.59 5.82
N ARG A 34 10.78 11.18 6.48
CA ARG A 34 10.98 12.04 7.66
C ARG A 34 11.40 11.28 8.93
N GLY A 35 11.54 9.96 8.84
CA GLY A 35 11.96 9.11 9.97
C GLY A 35 10.82 8.69 10.90
N GLU A 36 9.55 8.86 10.50
CA GLU A 36 8.44 8.35 11.29
C GLU A 36 8.44 6.82 11.35
N LYS A 37 8.10 6.26 12.52
CA LYS A 37 8.03 4.80 12.69
C LYS A 37 6.88 4.22 11.89
N THR A 38 7.12 3.12 11.19
CA THR A 38 6.12 2.38 10.39
C THR A 38 4.81 2.08 11.15
N ASN A 39 4.88 1.75 12.44
CA ASN A 39 3.68 1.49 13.26
C ASN A 39 2.85 2.77 13.48
N SER A 40 3.51 3.92 13.69
CA SER A 40 2.84 5.22 13.80
C SER A 40 2.06 5.56 12.52
N ILE A 41 2.73 5.41 11.37
CA ILE A 41 2.13 5.66 10.05
C ILE A 41 0.97 4.69 9.80
N ALA A 42 1.15 3.40 10.11
CA ALA A 42 0.12 2.39 9.96
C ALA A 42 -1.14 2.74 10.77
N ARG A 43 -0.97 3.13 12.04
CA ARG A 43 -2.08 3.55 12.91
C ARG A 43 -2.79 4.80 12.40
N HIS A 44 -2.03 5.78 11.90
CA HIS A 44 -2.59 7.02 11.38
C HIS A 44 -3.53 6.79 10.17
N HIS A 45 -3.16 5.89 9.26
CA HIS A 45 -3.97 5.59 8.07
C HIS A 45 -4.93 4.41 8.24
N GLY A 46 -5.03 3.82 9.44
CA GLY A 46 -5.84 2.62 9.67
C GLY A 46 -5.36 1.40 8.87
N LEU A 47 -4.06 1.32 8.60
CA LEU A 47 -3.42 0.26 7.82
C LEU A 47 -2.66 -0.73 8.71
N THR A 48 -2.29 -1.86 8.13
CA THR A 48 -1.34 -2.78 8.75
C THR A 48 0.11 -2.34 8.46
N PRO A 49 1.08 -2.61 9.36
CA PRO A 49 2.49 -2.33 9.10
C PRO A 49 3.02 -3.01 7.82
N SER A 50 2.50 -4.18 7.47
CA SER A 50 2.85 -4.90 6.22
C SER A 50 2.42 -4.14 4.97
N THR A 51 1.29 -3.43 5.03
CA THR A 51 0.82 -2.58 3.93
C THR A 51 1.77 -1.40 3.74
N VAL A 52 2.15 -0.73 4.83
CA VAL A 52 3.12 0.38 4.81
C VAL A 52 4.46 -0.07 4.23
N SER A 53 4.99 -1.22 4.67
CA SER A 53 6.23 -1.78 4.14
C SER A 53 6.14 -2.06 2.63
N THR A 54 5.02 -2.60 2.15
CA THR A 54 4.82 -2.88 0.72
C THR A 54 4.75 -1.61 -0.12
N ILE A 55 4.11 -0.56 0.40
CA ILE A 55 4.08 0.76 -0.25
C ILE A 55 5.50 1.32 -0.33
N PHE A 56 6.25 1.25 0.77
CA PHE A 56 7.63 1.74 0.79
C PHE A 56 8.55 0.97 -0.17
N LYS A 57 8.39 -0.34 -0.30
CA LYS A 57 9.13 -1.16 -1.29
C LYS A 57 8.85 -0.75 -2.75
N SER A 58 7.73 -0.08 -3.01
CA SER A 58 7.34 0.40 -4.34
C SER A 58 7.41 1.93 -4.46
N ALA A 59 8.15 2.60 -3.56
CA ALA A 59 8.16 4.06 -3.46
C ALA A 59 8.57 4.74 -4.76
N ASP A 60 9.61 4.26 -5.45
CA ASP A 60 10.11 4.89 -6.67
C ASP A 60 9.06 4.91 -7.78
N SER A 61 8.36 3.79 -7.99
CA SER A 61 7.29 3.70 -8.98
C SER A 61 6.11 4.61 -8.63
N ILE A 62 5.81 4.75 -7.33
CA ILE A 62 4.72 5.61 -6.84
C ILE A 62 5.09 7.09 -7.03
N LYS A 63 6.32 7.50 -6.72
CA LYS A 63 6.80 8.88 -6.96
C LYS A 63 6.76 9.24 -8.44
N LYS A 64 7.22 8.34 -9.32
CA LYS A 64 7.15 8.52 -10.78
C LYS A 64 5.72 8.67 -11.28
N ALA A 65 4.78 7.88 -10.75
CA ALA A 65 3.36 8.05 -11.07
C ALA A 65 2.82 9.42 -10.61
N GLY A 66 3.29 9.92 -9.46
CA GLY A 66 2.95 11.27 -8.97
C GLY A 66 3.44 12.38 -9.90
N GLU A 67 4.70 12.32 -10.33
CA GLU A 67 5.32 13.28 -11.25
C GLU A 67 4.57 13.34 -12.59
N THR A 68 4.21 12.18 -13.15
CA THR A 68 3.49 12.11 -14.43
C THR A 68 2.10 12.72 -14.34
N ILE A 69 1.36 12.47 -13.25
CA ILE A 69 0.03 13.08 -13.03
C ILE A 69 0.15 14.60 -12.88
N PHE A 70 1.11 15.08 -12.09
CA PHE A 70 1.33 16.52 -11.92
C PHE A 70 1.70 17.20 -13.25
N SER A 71 2.60 16.59 -14.03
CA SER A 71 2.97 17.09 -15.36
C SER A 71 1.78 17.13 -16.33
N LEU A 72 0.92 16.11 -16.31
CA LEU A 72 -0.28 16.07 -17.15
C LEU A 72 -1.31 17.13 -16.74
N GLN A 73 -1.46 17.42 -15.44
CA GLN A 73 -2.33 18.49 -14.99
C GLN A 73 -1.80 19.86 -15.39
N ALA A 74 -0.50 20.12 -15.23
CA ALA A 74 0.11 21.38 -15.63
C ALA A 74 -0.11 21.72 -17.12
N LYS A 75 -0.18 20.72 -18.00
CA LYS A 75 -0.41 20.89 -19.45
C LYS A 75 -1.88 21.10 -19.83
N ARG A 76 -2.83 20.82 -18.92
CA ARG A 76 -4.28 20.97 -19.19
C ARG A 76 -4.81 22.35 -18.82
N THR A 77 -4.01 23.18 -18.16
CA THR A 77 -4.42 24.49 -17.64
C THR A 77 -3.98 25.67 -18.53
N THR A 78 -3.59 25.40 -19.77
CA THR A 78 -3.28 26.40 -20.82
C THR A 78 -4.25 26.27 -21.97
#